data_AF-A0A3D5D2Z4-F1
#
_entry.id   AF-A0A3D5D2Z4-F1
#
_cell.length_a   1.000
_cell.length_b   1.000
_cell.length_c   1.000
_cell.angle_alpha   90.00
_cell.angle_beta   90.00
_cell.angle_gamma   90.00
#
_symmetry.space_group_name_H-M   'P 1'
#
loop_
_entity.id
_entity.type
_entity.pdbx_description
1 polymer ?
#
loop_
_entity_poly.entity_id
_entity_poly.type
_entity_poly.pdbx_seq_one_letter_code
_entity_poly.pdbx_strand_id
1 'polypeptide(L)'
;MIAMQLDVFLKKVSVNHALNVLIWHIAEAGIEIAALIKQGALEGVTEKMTSTNVQGETQMQLDIRSHEVAAAHLRASAVVAGVLSEEVDAPVLFETLDAPFLVSMDPLDG
;
A
#
# COMPACT_ATOMS: atom_id res chain seq x y z
N MET A 1 -8.24 3.79 27.31
CA MET A 1 -8.90 3.18 26.14
C MET A 1 -8.21 1.86 25.87
N ILE A 2 -8.96 0.76 25.74
CA ILE A 2 -8.39 -0.52 25.32
C ILE A 2 -8.13 -0.40 23.81
N ALA A 3 -6.89 -0.56 23.37
CA ALA A 3 -6.58 -0.64 21.95
C ALA A 3 -7.31 -1.86 21.37
N MET A 4 -8.14 -1.65 20.36
CA MET A 4 -8.88 -2.70 19.68
C MET A 4 -8.25 -2.97 18.32
N GLN A 5 -8.06 -4.25 17.98
CA GLN A 5 -7.55 -4.63 16.66
C GLN A 5 -8.54 -4.20 15.56
N LEU A 6 -8.00 -3.86 14.39
CA LEU A 6 -8.80 -3.35 13.27
C LEU A 6 -9.88 -4.35 12.84
N ASP A 7 -9.57 -5.65 12.78
CA ASP A 7 -10.54 -6.68 12.40
C ASP A 7 -11.72 -6.73 13.40
N VAL A 8 -11.43 -6.61 14.70
CA VAL A 8 -12.46 -6.59 15.75
C VAL A 8 -13.32 -5.33 15.64
N PHE A 9 -12.71 -4.18 15.34
CA PHE A 9 -13.43 -2.93 15.11
C PHE A 9 -14.36 -3.03 13.90
N LEU A 10 -13.86 -3.49 12.75
CA LEU A 10 -14.61 -3.57 11.50
C LEU A 10 -15.81 -4.53 11.62
N LYS A 11 -15.64 -5.67 12.32
CA LYS A 11 -16.74 -6.60 12.63
C LYS A 11 -17.84 -5.94 13.47
N LYS A 12 -17.48 -5.01 14.36
CA LYS A 12 -18.42 -4.35 15.29
C LYS A 12 -19.18 -3.19 14.65
N VAL A 13 -18.52 -2.43 13.78
CA VAL A 13 -19.10 -1.21 13.19
C VAL A 13 -19.99 -1.50 11.98
N SER A 14 -19.81 -2.66 11.33
CA SER A 14 -20.63 -3.25 10.25
C SER A 14 -21.60 -2.31 9.51
N VAL A 15 -21.07 -1.29 8.82
CA VAL A 15 -21.87 -0.38 7.98
C VAL A 15 -21.97 -0.92 6.54
N ASN A 16 -20.88 -1.49 6.01
CA ASN A 16 -20.82 -2.08 4.66
C ASN A 16 -19.71 -3.14 4.58
N HIS A 17 -20.02 -4.33 4.08
CA HIS A 17 -19.05 -5.44 3.99
C HIS A 17 -17.90 -5.14 3.02
N ALA A 18 -18.19 -4.59 1.84
CA ALA A 18 -17.17 -4.26 0.85
C ALA A 18 -16.23 -3.17 1.37
N LEU A 19 -16.75 -2.19 2.11
CA LEU A 19 -15.90 -1.16 2.75
C LEU A 19 -14.97 -1.76 3.80
N ASN A 20 -15.45 -2.72 4.59
CA ASN A 20 -14.61 -3.43 5.56
C ASN A 20 -13.49 -4.21 4.87
N VAL A 21 -13.78 -4.88 3.75
CA VAL A 21 -12.78 -5.58 2.95
C VAL A 21 -11.74 -4.60 2.41
N LEU A 22 -12.17 -3.45 1.86
CA LEU A 22 -11.26 -2.41 1.39
C LEU A 22 -10.32 -1.92 2.49
N ILE A 23 -10.86 -1.55 3.66
CA ILE A 23 -10.05 -1.05 4.79
C ILE A 23 -9.05 -2.11 5.26
N TRP A 24 -9.47 -3.38 5.29
CA TRP A 24 -8.59 -4.49 5.64
C TRP A 24 -7.40 -4.60 4.68
N HIS A 25 -7.65 -4.59 3.37
CA HIS A 25 -6.57 -4.68 2.36
C HIS A 25 -5.65 -3.47 2.37
N ILE A 26 -6.16 -2.26 2.65
CA ILE A 26 -5.32 -1.07 2.85
C ILE A 26 -4.38 -1.26 4.05
N ALA A 27 -4.88 -1.83 5.16
CA ALA A 27 -4.06 -2.08 6.34
C ALA A 27 -2.97 -3.12 6.08
N GLU A 28 -3.29 -4.21 5.38
CA GLU A 28 -2.31 -5.23 4.98
C GLU A 28 -1.21 -4.63 4.07
N ALA A 29 -1.60 -3.81 3.08
CA ALA A 29 -0.64 -3.10 2.24
C ALA A 29 0.29 -2.20 3.08
N GLY A 30 -0.25 -1.45 4.04
CA GLY A 30 0.53 -0.59 4.93
C GLY A 30 1.53 -1.36 5.80
N ILE A 31 1.16 -2.57 6.26
CA ILE A 31 2.07 -3.45 7.03
C ILE A 31 3.24 -3.91 6.14
N GLU A 32 2.97 -4.28 4.90
CA GLU A 32 3.99 -4.73 3.95
C GLU A 32 4.90 -3.58 3.51
N ILE A 33 4.35 -2.41 3.20
CA ILE A 33 5.12 -1.19 2.89
C ILE A 33 6.01 -0.80 4.08
N ALA A 34 5.50 -0.87 5.32
CA ALA A 34 6.32 -0.61 6.51
C ALA A 34 7.50 -1.60 6.64
N ALA A 35 7.32 -2.86 6.22
CA ALA A 35 8.41 -3.84 6.17
C ALA A 35 9.43 -3.48 5.08
N LEU A 36 8.99 -3.04 3.90
CA LEU A 36 9.85 -2.55 2.82
C LEU A 36 10.69 -1.34 3.24
N ILE A 37 10.05 -0.32 3.85
CA ILE A 37 10.74 0.87 4.38
C ILE A 37 11.80 0.46 5.40
N LYS A 38 11.46 -0.46 6.31
CA LYS A 38 12.41 -0.94 7.33
C LYS A 38 13.60 -1.68 6.70
N GLN A 39 13.37 -2.47 5.65
CA GLN A 39 14.45 -3.14 4.91
C GLN A 39 15.34 -2.14 4.19
N GLY A 40 14.76 -1.17 3.46
CA GLY A 40 15.53 -0.11 2.78
C GLY A 40 16.34 0.75 3.77
N ALA A 41 15.80 1.02 4.96
CA ALA A 41 16.54 1.70 6.02
C ALA A 41 17.75 0.88 6.52
N LEU A 42 17.62 -0.45 6.61
CA LEU A 42 18.72 -1.34 6.99
C LEU A 42 19.78 -1.42 5.87
N GLU A 43 19.37 -1.55 4.61
CA GLU A 43 20.28 -1.50 3.46
C GLU A 43 21.08 -0.20 3.44
N GLY A 44 20.43 0.96 3.66
CA GLY A 44 21.10 2.27 3.76
C GLY A 44 22.04 2.42 4.98
N VAL A 45 21.80 1.70 6.09
CA VAL A 45 22.72 1.63 7.23
C VAL A 45 23.94 0.77 6.91
N THR A 46 23.76 -0.30 6.14
CA THR A 46 24.84 -1.21 5.73
C THR A 46 25.72 -0.56 4.65
N GLU A 47 25.13 0.15 3.70
CA GLU A 47 25.83 0.94 2.66
C GLU A 47 26.58 2.16 3.23
N LYS A 48 26.10 2.76 4.33
CA LYS A 48 26.87 3.81 5.05
C LYS A 48 28.22 3.32 5.59
N MET A 49 28.45 2.01 5.71
CA MET A 49 29.75 1.42 6.04
C MET A 49 30.55 0.97 4.80
N THR A 50 29.94 0.90 3.62
CA THR A 50 30.59 0.48 2.38
C THR A 50 29.84 1.07 1.18
N SER A 51 30.33 2.19 0.65
CA SER A 51 29.90 2.80 -0.61
C SER A 51 28.48 3.40 -0.65
N THR A 52 28.44 4.72 -0.77
CA THR A 52 27.35 5.47 -1.40
C THR A 52 27.05 4.87 -2.77
N ASN A 53 25.85 4.33 -3.00
CA ASN A 53 25.42 3.96 -4.35
C ASN A 53 25.37 5.22 -5.22
N VAL A 54 26.10 5.19 -6.33
CA VAL A 54 26.55 6.36 -7.10
C VAL A 54 25.45 7.00 -7.97
N GLN A 55 24.18 6.61 -7.85
CA GLN A 55 23.14 7.01 -8.82
C GLN A 55 21.76 7.41 -8.28
N GLY A 56 21.50 7.43 -6.97
CA GLY A 56 20.19 7.90 -6.44
C GLY A 56 18.97 7.01 -6.77
N GLU A 57 19.20 5.83 -7.36
CA GLU A 57 18.15 4.91 -7.82
C GLU A 57 17.40 4.19 -6.68
N THR A 58 18.01 4.03 -5.49
CA THR A 58 17.40 3.28 -4.38
C THR A 58 16.13 3.95 -3.84
N GLN A 59 16.04 5.29 -3.87
CA GLN A 59 14.83 6.02 -3.45
C GLN A 59 13.69 5.85 -4.47
N MET A 60 13.97 6.04 -5.76
CA MET A 60 12.98 5.85 -6.83
C MET A 60 12.45 4.41 -6.93
N GLN A 61 13.17 3.42 -6.38
CA GLN A 61 12.66 2.04 -6.27
C GLN A 61 11.62 1.84 -5.16
N LEU A 62 11.66 2.62 -4.07
CA LEU A 62 10.77 2.38 -2.93
C LEU A 62 9.36 2.91 -3.19
N ASP A 63 9.24 4.05 -3.86
CA ASP A 63 7.96 4.64 -4.24
C ASP A 63 7.20 3.72 -5.22
N ILE A 64 7.88 3.28 -6.29
CA ILE A 64 7.35 2.31 -7.26
C ILE A 64 6.97 0.98 -6.59
N ARG A 65 7.80 0.46 -5.68
CA ARG A 65 7.44 -0.79 -4.96
C ARG A 65 6.25 -0.60 -4.03
N SER A 66 6.14 0.55 -3.38
CA SER A 66 4.99 0.87 -2.53
C SER A 66 3.71 0.95 -3.36
N HIS A 67 3.78 1.55 -4.56
CA HIS A 67 2.71 1.51 -5.55
C HIS A 67 2.32 0.06 -5.91
N GLU A 68 3.29 -0.79 -6.27
CA GLU A 68 3.04 -2.18 -6.66
C GLU A 68 2.36 -2.98 -5.54
N VAL A 69 2.84 -2.85 -4.30
CA VAL A 69 2.24 -3.50 -3.11
C VAL A 69 0.81 -3.01 -2.89
N ALA A 70 0.59 -1.69 -2.85
CA ALA A 70 -0.74 -1.12 -2.65
C ALA A 70 -1.72 -1.56 -3.75
N ALA A 71 -1.31 -1.47 -5.02
CA ALA A 71 -2.12 -1.90 -6.15
C ALA A 71 -2.42 -3.40 -6.14
N ALA A 72 -1.47 -4.25 -5.69
CA ALA A 72 -1.68 -5.68 -5.56
C ALA A 72 -2.74 -6.01 -4.49
N HIS A 73 -2.64 -5.42 -3.29
CA HIS A 73 -3.62 -5.61 -2.22
C HIS A 73 -5.01 -5.08 -2.62
N LEU A 74 -5.08 -3.89 -3.22
CA LEU A 74 -6.36 -3.32 -3.68
C LEU A 74 -6.99 -4.15 -4.78
N ARG A 75 -6.21 -4.72 -5.70
CA ARG A 75 -6.71 -5.66 -6.71
C ARG A 75 -7.22 -6.96 -6.08
N ALA A 76 -6.48 -7.51 -5.12
CA ALA A 76 -6.86 -8.73 -4.41
C ALA A 76 -8.14 -8.59 -3.56
N SER A 77 -8.49 -7.36 -3.16
CA SER A 77 -9.71 -7.07 -2.39
C SER A 77 -11.01 -7.42 -3.12
N ALA A 78 -10.97 -7.48 -4.46
CA ALA A 78 -12.14 -7.68 -5.33
C ALA A 78 -13.31 -6.70 -5.08
N VAL A 79 -13.05 -5.56 -4.44
CA VAL A 79 -14.04 -4.49 -4.20
C VAL A 79 -13.61 -3.16 -4.79
N VAL A 80 -12.45 -3.11 -5.45
CA VAL A 80 -11.90 -1.94 -6.13
C VAL A 80 -11.93 -2.15 -7.64
N ALA A 81 -12.47 -1.18 -8.38
CA ALA A 81 -12.55 -1.18 -9.84
C ALA A 81 -11.29 -0.59 -10.50
N GLY A 82 -10.52 0.21 -9.76
CA GLY A 82 -9.28 0.80 -10.24
C GLY A 82 -8.69 1.79 -9.25
N VAL A 83 -7.45 2.18 -9.52
CA VAL A 83 -6.68 3.08 -8.68
C VAL A 83 -6.09 4.25 -9.47
N LEU A 84 -6.02 5.42 -8.83
CA LEU A 84 -5.16 6.53 -9.23
C LEU A 84 -4.02 6.60 -8.22
N SER A 85 -2.78 6.64 -8.70
CA SER A 85 -1.59 6.67 -7.85
C SER A 85 -0.68 7.80 -8.30
N GLU A 86 -0.05 8.49 -7.36
CA GLU A 86 0.97 9.51 -7.66
C GLU A 86 2.11 8.97 -8.54
N GLU A 87 2.51 7.73 -8.28
CA GLU A 87 3.62 7.03 -8.96
C GLU A 87 3.41 6.65 -10.43
N VAL A 88 2.20 6.79 -11.00
CA VAL A 88 1.94 6.42 -12.39
C VAL A 88 1.09 7.45 -13.13
N ASP A 89 1.42 7.69 -14.40
CA ASP A 89 0.80 8.75 -15.21
C ASP A 89 -0.68 8.49 -15.57
N ALA A 90 -1.13 7.22 -15.50
CA ALA A 90 -2.45 6.82 -15.95
C ALA A 90 -3.16 5.97 -14.88
N PRO A 91 -4.51 6.07 -14.75
CA PRO A 91 -5.28 5.21 -13.87
C PRO A 91 -5.07 3.72 -14.20
N VAL A 92 -4.92 2.91 -13.16
CA VAL A 92 -4.82 1.45 -13.29
C VAL A 92 -6.19 0.85 -13.04
N LEU A 93 -6.82 0.33 -14.09
CA LEU A 93 -8.11 -0.34 -14.00
C LEU A 93 -7.93 -1.82 -13.62
N PHE A 94 -8.84 -2.33 -12.80
CA PHE A 94 -8.90 -3.75 -12.44
C PHE A 94 -10.06 -4.42 -13.19
N GLU A 95 -9.93 -5.72 -13.45
CA GLU A 95 -10.92 -6.50 -14.20
C GLU A 95 -12.13 -6.93 -13.34
N THR A 96 -12.23 -6.41 -12.12
CA THR A 96 -13.29 -6.76 -11.17
C THR A 96 -14.61 -6.10 -11.58
N LEU A 97 -15.55 -6.90 -12.09
CA LEU A 97 -16.91 -6.47 -12.42
C LEU A 97 -17.67 -6.02 -11.16
N ASP A 98 -18.45 -4.94 -11.30
CA ASP A 98 -19.33 -4.38 -10.26
C ASP A 98 -18.64 -4.00 -8.93
N ALA A 99 -17.32 -3.81 -8.94
CA ALA A 99 -16.57 -3.34 -7.78
C ALA A 99 -17.04 -1.92 -7.37
N PRO A 100 -17.44 -1.71 -6.10
CA PRO A 100 -18.09 -0.47 -5.67
C PRO A 100 -17.15 0.72 -5.44
N PHE A 101 -15.82 0.52 -5.46
CA PHE A 101 -14.85 1.56 -5.08
C PHE A 101 -13.83 1.90 -6.16
N LEU A 102 -13.44 3.17 -6.19
CA LEU A 102 -12.21 3.67 -6.80
C LEU A 102 -11.32 4.22 -5.68
N VAL A 103 -10.02 4.02 -5.77
CA VAL A 103 -9.07 4.46 -4.74
C VAL A 103 -8.06 5.43 -5.35
N SER A 104 -7.91 6.61 -4.76
CA SER A 104 -6.78 7.50 -5.03
C SER A 104 -5.77 7.32 -3.90
N MET A 105 -4.51 7.11 -4.23
CA MET A 105 -3.45 6.85 -3.25
C MET A 105 -2.18 7.62 -3.56
N ASP A 106 -1.53 8.05 -2.49
CA ASP A 106 -0.10 8.27 -2.43
C ASP A 106 0.44 7.10 -1.58
N PRO A 107 1.14 6.12 -2.18
CA PRO A 107 1.55 4.92 -1.49
C PRO A 107 2.76 5.14 -0.57
N LEU A 108 3.53 6.21 -0.78
CA LEU A 108 4.68 6.55 0.04
C LEU A 108 4.98 8.05 -0.03
N ASP A 109 4.42 8.79 0.93
CA ASP A 109 4.71 10.22 1.12
C ASP A 109 6.13 10.42 1.71
N GLY A 110 6.86 11.40 1.17
CA GLY A 110 8.29 11.66 1.43
C GLY A 110 8.58 12.86 2.33
#